data_AF-A0A0R3R7E4-F1
#
_entry.id   AF-A0A0R3R7E4-F1
#
_cell.length_a   1.000
_cell.length_b   1.000
_cell.length_c   1.000
_cell.angle_alpha   90.00
_cell.angle_beta   90.00
_cell.angle_gamma   90.00
#
_symmetry.space_group_name_H-M   'P 1'
#
loop_
_entity.id
_entity.type
_entity.pdbx_description
1 polymer ?
#
loop_
_entity_poly.entity_id
_entity_poly.type
_entity_poly.pdbx_seq_one_letter_code
_entity_poly.pdbx_strand_id
1 'polypeptide(L)'
;MNCYNGGYTNPNNCYECKCPTGLGGRNCLSVEKSKTPKCGGDLLAGYDYQNITITAQNGNVHCVWRIRSNAQVLVYVDELQLPCKATCTSYLELKFKTDMISTGSRHCCEPPNAWIASESNTFVIIYTANVLTDGFGTWGFKLRYKLCKF
;
A
#
# COMPACT_ATOMS: atom_id res chain seq x y z
N MET A 1 -8.82 23.82 -10.03
CA MET A 1 -7.88 23.13 -9.11
C MET A 1 -7.40 21.87 -9.80
N ASN A 2 -6.11 21.53 -9.70
CA ASN A 2 -5.54 20.39 -10.42
C ASN A 2 -5.41 19.18 -9.48
N CYS A 3 -5.94 18.05 -9.90
CA CYS A 3 -5.81 16.76 -9.24
C CYS A 3 -4.87 15.87 -10.05
N TYR A 4 -4.07 15.05 -9.37
CA TYR A 4 -3.05 14.20 -9.99
C TYR A 4 -3.33 12.72 -9.75
N ASN A 5 -2.56 11.86 -10.42
CA ASN A 5 -2.61 10.40 -10.26
C ASN A 5 -4.01 9.79 -10.45
N GLY A 6 -4.84 10.39 -11.31
CA GLY A 6 -6.22 9.94 -11.56
C GLY A 6 -7.26 10.42 -10.54
N GLY A 7 -6.89 11.30 -9.62
CA GLY A 7 -7.87 11.98 -8.76
C GLY A 7 -8.72 13.00 -9.50
N TYR A 8 -9.87 13.35 -8.94
CA TYR A 8 -10.80 14.34 -9.48
C TYR A 8 -11.30 15.29 -8.40
N THR A 9 -11.76 16.48 -8.78
CA THR A 9 -12.24 17.50 -7.83
C THR A 9 -13.39 16.95 -6.98
N ASN A 10 -13.33 17.14 -5.66
CA ASN A 10 -14.38 16.69 -4.77
C ASN A 10 -15.67 17.50 -5.02
N PRO A 11 -16.80 16.88 -5.40
CA PRO A 11 -18.06 17.58 -5.65
C PRO A 11 -18.61 18.34 -4.43
N ASN A 12 -18.26 17.89 -3.22
CA ASN A 12 -18.72 18.49 -1.97
C ASN A 12 -17.75 19.57 -1.44
N ASN A 13 -16.54 19.65 -2.00
CA ASN A 13 -15.52 20.63 -1.62
C ASN A 13 -14.55 20.87 -2.78
N CYS A 14 -14.82 21.88 -3.60
CA CYS A 14 -14.02 22.18 -4.80
C CYS A 14 -12.55 22.56 -4.51
N TYR A 15 -12.19 22.72 -3.23
CA TYR A 15 -10.83 23.00 -2.78
C TYR A 15 -10.03 21.75 -2.43
N GLU A 16 -10.56 20.55 -2.59
CA GLU A 16 -9.82 19.29 -2.43
C GLU A 16 -10.16 18.29 -3.53
N CYS A 17 -9.27 17.31 -3.74
CA CYS A 17 -9.49 16.22 -4.67
C CYS A 17 -9.97 14.96 -3.92
N LYS A 18 -10.84 14.19 -4.57
CA LYS A 18 -11.03 12.77 -4.25
C LYS A 18 -9.92 11.98 -4.92
N CYS A 19 -9.12 11.30 -4.10
CA CYS A 19 -7.93 10.59 -4.55
C CYS A 19 -8.17 9.09 -4.66
N PRO A 20 -7.48 8.40 -5.58
CA PRO A 20 -7.46 6.95 -5.57
C PRO A 20 -6.92 6.40 -4.26
N THR A 21 -7.37 5.21 -3.89
CA THR A 21 -6.95 4.54 -2.66
C THR A 21 -5.43 4.37 -2.63
N GLY A 22 -4.83 4.73 -1.50
CA GLY A 22 -3.40 4.74 -1.28
C GLY A 22 -2.73 6.10 -1.51
N LEU A 23 -3.45 7.06 -2.11
CA LEU A 23 -3.01 8.44 -2.33
C LEU A 23 -3.90 9.43 -1.60
N GLY A 24 -3.36 10.61 -1.31
CA GLY A 24 -4.07 11.62 -0.53
C GLY A 24 -3.49 13.02 -0.68
N GLY A 25 -3.82 13.85 0.30
CA GLY A 25 -3.53 15.27 0.28
C GLY A 25 -4.50 16.03 -0.64
N ARG A 26 -4.36 17.35 -0.66
CA ARG A 26 -5.30 18.24 -1.35
C ARG A 26 -5.44 17.89 -2.84
N ASN A 27 -4.36 17.42 -3.48
CA ASN A 27 -4.26 17.19 -4.92
C ASN A 27 -3.82 15.77 -5.31
N CYS A 28 -3.86 14.80 -4.39
CA CYS A 28 -3.47 13.40 -4.63
C CYS A 28 -1.97 13.17 -4.90
N LEU A 29 -1.11 14.12 -4.48
CA LEU A 29 0.34 14.00 -4.56
C LEU A 29 1.00 13.47 -3.28
N SER A 30 0.28 13.32 -2.17
CA SER A 30 0.82 12.67 -0.97
C SER A 30 0.34 11.22 -0.88
N VAL A 31 0.98 10.42 -0.03
CA VAL A 31 0.39 9.14 0.40
C VAL A 31 -0.92 9.39 1.16
N GLU A 32 -1.85 8.43 1.09
CA GLU A 32 -3.04 8.42 1.95
C GLU A 32 -2.63 8.32 3.42
N LYS A 33 -3.31 9.05 4.30
CA LYS A 33 -3.03 8.98 5.74
C LYS A 33 -3.52 7.64 6.30
N SER A 34 -2.62 6.85 6.89
CA SER A 34 -2.98 5.65 7.66
C SER A 34 -4.02 5.99 8.74
N LYS A 35 -4.99 5.09 8.94
CA LYS A 35 -5.96 5.23 10.04
C LYS A 35 -5.35 4.72 11.34
N THR A 36 -4.47 3.73 11.24
CA THR A 36 -3.72 3.21 12.39
C THR A 36 -2.48 4.08 12.65
N PRO A 37 -2.25 4.54 13.90
CA PRO A 37 -1.06 5.31 14.24
C PRO A 37 0.24 4.51 14.04
N LYS A 38 1.35 5.24 13.87
CA LYS A 38 2.73 4.69 13.82
C LYS A 38 2.99 3.67 12.70
N CYS A 39 2.23 3.72 11.61
CA CYS A 39 2.50 2.96 10.39
C CYS A 39 2.16 3.76 9.13
N GLY A 40 2.63 3.29 7.99
CA GLY A 40 2.49 3.99 6.71
C GLY A 40 3.46 5.14 6.52
N GLY A 41 3.23 5.91 5.46
CA GLY A 41 4.02 7.10 5.12
C GLY A 41 4.68 7.02 3.75
N ASP A 42 5.35 8.13 3.41
CA ASP A 42 6.16 8.25 2.20
C ASP A 42 7.58 7.74 2.48
N LEU A 43 8.02 6.76 1.69
CA LEU A 43 9.34 6.13 1.79
C LEU A 43 10.13 6.38 0.50
N LEU A 44 11.45 6.35 0.61
CA LEU A 44 12.37 6.41 -0.52
C LEU A 44 13.11 5.08 -0.66
N ALA A 45 13.07 4.51 -1.86
CA ALA A 45 13.85 3.32 -2.20
C ALA A 45 15.26 3.71 -2.67
N GLY A 46 16.27 3.17 -2.00
CA GLY A 46 17.67 3.21 -2.43
C GLY A 46 18.09 1.92 -3.13
N TYR A 47 19.39 1.79 -3.43
CA TYR A 47 19.94 0.58 -4.06
C TYR A 47 19.97 -0.63 -3.12
N ASP A 48 20.09 -0.38 -1.82
CA ASP A 48 20.11 -1.43 -0.79
C ASP A 48 18.70 -1.88 -0.41
N TYR A 49 18.60 -3.11 0.11
CA TYR A 49 17.34 -3.64 0.62
C TYR A 49 16.89 -2.89 1.88
N GLN A 50 15.64 -2.44 1.85
CA GLN A 50 14.95 -1.83 2.97
C GLN A 50 13.70 -2.66 3.29
N ASN A 51 13.26 -2.67 4.55
CA ASN A 51 12.18 -3.55 4.99
C ASN A 51 10.97 -2.76 5.49
N ILE A 52 9.79 -3.33 5.30
CA ILE A 52 8.57 -2.94 6.01
C ILE A 52 8.05 -4.17 6.72
N THR A 53 7.82 -4.04 8.02
CA THR A 53 7.32 -5.14 8.84
C THR A 53 6.16 -4.63 9.68
N ILE A 54 5.07 -5.40 9.70
CA ILE A 54 4.03 -5.31 10.72
C ILE A 54 3.92 -6.65 11.40
N THR A 55 4.03 -6.66 12.73
CA THR A 55 3.83 -7.84 13.57
C THR A 55 2.69 -7.60 14.54
N ALA A 56 1.76 -8.55 14.61
CA ALA A 56 0.84 -8.75 15.74
C ALA A 56 0.19 -7.46 16.27
N GLN A 57 -0.48 -6.72 15.38
CA GLN A 57 -1.28 -5.57 15.81
C GLN A 57 -2.67 -6.01 16.26
N ASN A 58 -3.05 -5.62 17.48
CA ASN A 58 -4.39 -5.85 18.01
C ASN A 58 -5.38 -4.88 17.37
N GLY A 59 -6.52 -5.40 16.93
CA GLY A 59 -7.62 -4.58 16.43
C GLY A 59 -7.61 -4.34 14.92
N ASN A 60 -8.44 -3.40 14.48
CA ASN A 60 -8.52 -3.04 13.06
C ASN A 60 -7.28 -2.23 12.66
N VAL A 61 -6.59 -2.70 11.63
CA VAL A 61 -5.37 -2.08 11.12
C VAL A 61 -5.62 -1.52 9.73
N HIS A 62 -5.16 -0.30 9.48
CA HIS A 62 -5.10 0.28 8.14
C HIS A 62 -3.86 1.18 8.02
N CYS A 63 -2.89 0.68 7.25
CA CYS A 63 -1.61 1.32 7.03
C CYS A 63 -1.35 1.47 5.52
N VAL A 64 -0.90 2.64 5.10
CA VAL A 64 -0.62 2.93 3.70
C VAL A 64 0.80 3.45 3.56
N TRP A 65 1.61 2.77 2.75
CA TRP A 65 2.94 3.24 2.36
C TRP A 65 2.97 3.58 0.89
N ARG A 66 3.67 4.65 0.55
CA ARG A 66 4.09 4.94 -0.81
C ARG A 66 5.60 4.94 -0.86
N ILE A 67 6.17 4.02 -1.62
CA ILE A 67 7.60 3.97 -1.89
C ILE A 67 7.84 4.72 -3.20
N ARG A 68 8.71 5.72 -3.16
CA ARG A 68 9.17 6.49 -4.32
C ARG A 68 10.62 6.21 -4.61
N SER A 69 11.01 6.28 -5.86
CA SER A 69 12.42 6.23 -6.25
C SER A 69 12.69 7.06 -7.51
N ASN A 70 13.92 7.05 -8.02
CA ASN A 70 14.27 7.66 -9.32
C ASN A 70 14.07 6.69 -10.51
N ALA A 71 13.81 5.41 -10.25
CA ALA A 71 13.62 4.33 -11.22
C ALA A 71 12.46 3.43 -10.77
N GLN A 72 12.30 2.25 -11.36
CA GLN A 72 11.30 1.29 -10.88
C GLN A 72 11.61 0.84 -9.44
N VAL A 73 10.59 0.55 -8.66
CA VAL A 73 10.70 -0.02 -7.31
C VAL A 73 10.48 -1.52 -7.42
N LEU A 74 11.36 -2.30 -6.81
CA LEU A 74 11.28 -3.75 -6.74
C LEU A 74 10.86 -4.15 -5.32
N VAL A 75 9.79 -4.93 -5.18
CA VAL A 75 9.24 -5.39 -3.90
C VAL A 75 9.15 -6.92 -3.87
N TYR A 76 9.49 -7.52 -2.73
CA TYR A 76 9.27 -8.93 -2.44
C TYR A 76 8.61 -9.07 -1.07
N VAL A 77 7.53 -9.83 -0.98
CA VAL A 77 6.86 -10.14 0.29
C VAL A 77 7.46 -11.42 0.84
N ASP A 78 8.26 -11.29 1.90
CA ASP A 78 8.95 -12.43 2.53
C ASP A 78 7.98 -13.27 3.37
N GLU A 79 7.10 -12.61 4.12
CA GLU A 79 6.13 -13.25 5.01
C GLU A 79 4.77 -12.56 4.89
N LEU A 80 3.70 -13.33 4.85
CA LEU A 80 2.33 -12.82 4.91
C LEU A 80 1.49 -13.72 5.81
N GLN A 81 0.94 -13.15 6.87
CA GLN A 81 0.06 -13.84 7.80
C GLN A 81 -1.25 -13.07 7.90
N LEU A 82 -2.25 -13.53 7.15
CA LEU A 82 -3.59 -12.99 7.14
C LEU A 82 -4.64 -14.12 7.12
N PRO A 83 -5.89 -13.82 7.49
CA PRO A 83 -7.00 -14.76 7.36
C PRO A 83 -7.20 -15.19 5.90
N CYS A 84 -7.02 -16.48 5.63
CA CYS A 84 -7.30 -17.03 4.31
C CYS A 84 -8.80 -17.29 4.15
N LYS A 85 -9.48 -16.46 3.35
CA LYS A 85 -10.90 -16.55 3.04
C LYS A 85 -11.15 -16.34 1.55
N ALA A 86 -12.28 -16.82 1.05
CA ALA A 86 -12.68 -16.63 -0.36
C ALA A 86 -12.73 -15.14 -0.77
N THR A 87 -13.15 -14.29 0.15
CA THR A 87 -13.11 -12.82 -0.01
C THR A 87 -12.16 -12.25 1.03
N CYS A 88 -11.04 -11.67 0.59
CA CYS A 88 -10.09 -11.01 1.47
C CYS A 88 -10.69 -9.70 2.02
N THR A 89 -11.26 -9.74 3.23
CA THR A 89 -11.64 -8.54 4.02
C THR A 89 -10.43 -7.93 4.72
N SER A 90 -9.47 -8.77 5.09
CA SER A 90 -8.12 -8.39 5.49
C SER A 90 -7.16 -8.73 4.35
N TYR A 91 -6.29 -7.80 3.96
CA TYR A 91 -5.43 -7.95 2.79
C TYR A 91 -4.15 -7.09 2.85
N LEU A 92 -3.14 -7.54 2.12
CA LEU A 92 -2.03 -6.73 1.64
C LEU A 92 -2.26 -6.41 0.15
N GLU A 93 -2.57 -5.16 -0.16
CA GLU A 93 -2.73 -4.67 -1.53
C GLU A 93 -1.41 -4.11 -2.05
N LEU A 94 -0.99 -4.56 -3.23
CA LEU A 94 0.19 -4.10 -3.93
C LEU A 94 -0.25 -3.36 -5.20
N LYS A 95 0.06 -2.05 -5.26
CA LYS A 95 -0.23 -1.18 -6.40
C LYS A 95 1.08 -0.72 -7.02
N PHE A 96 1.35 -1.24 -8.21
CA PHE A 96 2.63 -1.10 -8.89
C PHE A 96 2.47 -0.66 -10.35
N LYS A 97 1.23 -0.50 -10.83
CA LYS A 97 0.93 0.01 -12.17
C LYS A 97 1.02 1.53 -12.23
N THR A 98 1.16 2.06 -13.43
CA THR A 98 1.06 3.49 -13.73
C THR A 98 -0.33 4.06 -13.44
N ASP A 99 -1.38 3.30 -13.76
CA ASP A 99 -2.74 3.64 -13.37
C ASP A 99 -2.96 3.35 -11.88
N MET A 100 -3.00 4.43 -11.09
CA MET A 100 -3.25 4.36 -9.65
C MET A 100 -4.74 4.37 -9.29
N ILE A 101 -5.66 4.54 -10.25
CA ILE A 101 -7.11 4.50 -10.00
C ILE A 101 -7.53 3.07 -9.65
N SER A 102 -7.09 2.11 -10.45
CA SER A 102 -7.43 0.70 -10.31
C SER A 102 -6.97 0.12 -8.97
N THR A 103 -7.75 -0.81 -8.43
CA THR A 103 -7.36 -1.62 -7.27
C THR A 103 -6.16 -2.49 -7.63
N GLY A 104 -5.17 -2.56 -6.73
CA GLY A 104 -4.02 -3.43 -6.88
C GLY A 104 -4.34 -4.90 -6.61
N SER A 105 -3.34 -5.76 -6.76
CA SER A 105 -3.47 -7.16 -6.37
C SER A 105 -3.57 -7.25 -4.84
N ARG A 106 -4.60 -7.90 -4.31
CA ARG A 106 -4.81 -8.13 -2.88
C ARG A 106 -4.44 -9.55 -2.50
N HIS A 107 -3.62 -9.70 -1.46
CA HIS A 107 -3.13 -10.98 -0.95
C HIS A 107 -3.59 -11.17 0.50
N CYS A 108 -4.13 -12.34 0.84
CA CYS A 108 -4.53 -12.67 2.23
C CYS A 108 -4.29 -14.13 2.67
N CYS A 109 -3.92 -15.02 1.75
CA CYS A 109 -3.58 -16.42 2.06
C CYS A 109 -2.06 -16.62 2.01
N GLU A 110 -1.50 -16.49 0.81
CA GLU A 110 -0.08 -16.65 0.55
C GLU A 110 0.49 -15.37 -0.07
N PRO A 111 1.78 -15.07 0.16
CA PRO A 111 2.45 -14.01 -0.57
C PRO A 111 2.58 -14.39 -2.06
N PRO A 112 2.80 -13.41 -2.95
CA PRO A 112 2.96 -13.65 -4.39
C PRO A 112 4.20 -14.52 -4.76
N ASN A 113 5.11 -14.79 -3.83
CA ASN A 113 6.32 -15.61 -4.03
C ASN A 113 7.19 -15.19 -5.23
N ALA A 114 7.18 -13.89 -5.56
CA ALA A 114 7.90 -13.33 -6.70
C ALA A 114 8.31 -11.87 -6.41
N TRP A 115 9.36 -11.42 -7.12
CA TRP A 115 9.70 -10.01 -7.17
C TRP A 115 8.70 -9.27 -8.08
N ILE A 116 8.16 -8.16 -7.57
CA ILE A 116 7.22 -7.31 -8.31
C ILE A 116 7.92 -5.98 -8.57
N ALA A 117 8.11 -5.65 -9.85
CA ALA A 117 8.59 -4.34 -10.27
C ALA A 117 7.42 -3.41 -10.54
N SER A 118 7.49 -2.16 -10.09
CA SER A 118 6.55 -1.13 -10.51
C SER A 118 6.78 -0.71 -11.95
N GLU A 119 5.71 -0.36 -12.67
CA GLU A 119 5.77 0.16 -14.05
C GLU A 119 6.40 1.56 -14.12
N SER A 120 6.42 2.29 -13.01
CA SER A 120 7.01 3.63 -12.88
C SER A 120 7.76 3.75 -11.55
N ASN A 121 8.04 4.98 -11.12
CA ASN A 121 8.88 5.27 -9.97
C ASN A 121 8.18 5.26 -8.60
N THR A 122 6.96 4.71 -8.56
CA THR A 122 6.09 4.71 -7.39
C THR A 122 5.49 3.33 -7.20
N PHE A 123 5.50 2.86 -5.95
CA PHE A 123 4.84 1.64 -5.51
C PHE A 123 4.02 1.96 -4.26
N VAL A 124 2.75 1.59 -4.23
CA VAL A 124 1.88 1.79 -3.07
C VAL A 124 1.53 0.44 -2.45
N ILE A 125 1.64 0.37 -1.13
CA ILE A 125 1.35 -0.81 -0.31
C ILE A 125 0.25 -0.41 0.68
N ILE A 126 -0.84 -1.18 0.70
CA ILE A 126 -1.95 -0.96 1.63
C ILE A 126 -2.14 -2.24 2.43
N TYR A 127 -2.02 -2.14 3.75
CA TYR A 127 -2.30 -3.23 4.65
C TYR A 127 -3.57 -2.94 5.43
N THR A 128 -4.55 -3.83 5.32
CA THR A 128 -5.80 -3.77 6.06
C THR A 128 -6.01 -5.08 6.81
N ALA A 129 -6.33 -4.99 8.10
CA ALA A 129 -6.73 -6.14 8.89
C ALA A 129 -7.98 -5.81 9.70
N ASN A 130 -8.97 -6.70 9.71
CA ASN A 130 -10.29 -6.46 10.30
C ASN A 130 -10.65 -7.57 11.30
N VAL A 131 -10.48 -7.28 12.59
CA VAL A 131 -10.76 -8.25 13.66
C VAL A 131 -12.24 -8.52 13.87
N LEU A 132 -13.12 -7.60 13.45
CA LEU A 132 -14.57 -7.79 13.59
C LEU A 132 -15.08 -8.85 12.62
N THR A 133 -14.52 -8.90 11.41
CA THR A 133 -14.91 -9.88 10.38
C THR A 133 -14.08 -11.16 10.44
N ASP A 134 -12.81 -11.05 10.83
CA ASP A 134 -11.85 -12.16 10.70
C ASP A 134 -11.40 -12.75 12.04
N GLY A 135 -11.93 -12.25 13.15
CA GLY A 135 -11.63 -12.74 14.49
C GLY A 135 -10.29 -12.22 15.02
N PHE A 136 -9.88 -12.71 16.19
CA PHE A 136 -8.57 -12.38 16.75
C PHE A 136 -7.51 -13.32 16.20
N GLY A 137 -6.36 -12.78 15.81
CA GLY A 137 -5.20 -13.55 15.36
C GLY A 137 -3.95 -12.69 15.32
N THR A 138 -2.78 -13.31 15.29
CA THR A 138 -1.53 -12.61 15.01
C THR A 138 -1.41 -12.40 13.53
N TRP A 139 -1.75 -11.21 13.06
CA TRP A 139 -1.67 -10.84 11.67
C TRP A 139 -0.52 -9.89 11.40
N GLY A 140 0.04 -10.01 10.21
CA GLY A 140 1.19 -9.21 9.84
C GLY A 140 1.77 -9.60 8.50
N PHE A 141 2.84 -8.91 8.16
CA PHE A 141 3.64 -9.22 6.99
C PHE A 141 5.05 -8.69 7.20
N LYS A 142 5.97 -9.23 6.40
CA LYS A 142 7.30 -8.72 6.21
C LYS A 142 7.57 -8.65 4.73
N LEU A 143 8.07 -7.51 4.27
CA LEU A 143 8.50 -7.34 2.90
C LEU A 143 9.80 -6.55 2.85
N ARG A 144 10.47 -6.70 1.73
CA ARG A 144 11.66 -5.96 1.37
C ARG A 144 11.47 -5.25 0.05
N TYR A 145 12.05 -4.07 -0.06
CA TYR A 145 12.00 -3.25 -1.25
C TYR A 145 13.35 -2.62 -1.53
N LYS A 146 13.58 -2.29 -2.80
CA LYS A 146 14.72 -1.48 -3.26
C LYS A 146 14.40 -0.85 -4.61
N LEU A 147 15.26 0.04 -5.05
CA LEU A 147 15.30 0.59 -6.40
C LEU A 147 15.79 -0.50 -7.37
N CYS A 148 15.13 -0.61 -8.52
CA CYS A 148 15.52 -1.51 -9.61
C CYS A 148 16.58 -0.85 -10.49
N LYS A 149 17.78 -1.45 -10.57
CA LYS A 149 18.88 -0.96 -11.40
C LYS A 149 18.62 -1.40 -12.84
N PHE A 150 18.55 -0.44 -13.76
CA PHE A 150 18.63 -0.71 -15.20
C PHE A 150 20.08 -1.00 -15.60
#